data_AF-A0A177L5S5-F1
#
_entry.id   AF-A0A177L5S5-F1
#
_cell.length_a   1.000
_cell.length_b   1.000
_cell.length_c   1.000
_cell.angle_alpha   90.00
_cell.angle_beta   90.00
_cell.angle_gamma   90.00
#
_symmetry.space_group_name_H-M   'P 1'
#
loop_
_entity.id
_entity.type
_entity.pdbx_description
1 polymer ?
#
loop_
_entity_poly.entity_id
_entity_poly.type
_entity_poly.pdbx_seq_one_letter_code
_entity_poly.pdbx_strand_id
1 'polypeptide(L)' 'MMEQTFEVQPCGVKYICDTCGEGELLPNGKNDWSAEQKPFEHECTECGQKKMFSEKYPLVRYKNVDE' A
#
# COMPACT_ATOMS: atom_id res chain seq x y z
N MET A 1 32.64 2.58 9.57
CA MET A 1 31.46 2.46 8.67
C MET A 1 31.49 3.66 7.75
N MET A 2 31.51 3.44 6.43
CA MET A 2 31.28 4.53 5.47
C MET A 2 29.83 4.43 5.03
N GLU A 3 29.06 5.46 5.33
CA GLU A 3 27.70 5.63 4.85
C GLU A 3 27.77 6.43 3.54
N GLN A 4 27.05 5.98 2.52
CA GLN A 4 26.97 6.67 1.22
C GLN A 4 25.52 7.09 0.99
N THR A 5 25.33 8.37 0.67
CA THR A 5 24.02 8.95 0.37
C THR A 5 23.75 8.90 -1.13
N PHE A 6 22.51 8.62 -1.52
CA PHE A 6 22.05 8.63 -2.91
C PHE A 6 20.62 9.20 -2.97
N GLU A 7 20.23 9.70 -4.15
CA GLU A 7 18.91 10.29 -4.37
C GLU A 7 17.86 9.20 -4.61
N VAL A 8 16.69 9.37 -3.98
CA VAL A 8 15.54 8.50 -4.17
C VAL A 8 14.29 9.32 -4.42
N GLN A 9 13.42 8.81 -5.29
CA GLN A 9 12.11 9.41 -5.55
C GLN A 9 11.02 8.65 -4.78
N PRO A 10 10.22 9.33 -3.93
CA PRO A 10 9.06 8.74 -3.31
C PRO A 10 7.95 8.49 -4.34
N CYS A 11 7.40 7.28 -4.33
CA CYS A 11 6.32 6.82 -5.20
C CYS A 11 5.17 6.28 -4.35
N GLY A 12 3.97 6.82 -4.53
CA GLY A 12 2.76 6.26 -3.93
C GLY A 12 2.37 4.95 -4.61
N VAL A 13 2.04 3.93 -3.81
CA VAL A 13 1.57 2.64 -4.29
C VAL A 13 0.07 2.54 -4.07
N LYS A 14 -0.65 2.28 -5.16
CA LYS A 14 -2.07 1.96 -5.16
C LYS A 14 -2.24 0.46 -5.34
N TYR A 15 -3.24 -0.10 -4.69
CA TYR A 15 -3.60 -1.51 -4.86
C TYR A 15 -4.77 -1.60 -5.82
N ILE A 16 -4.53 -2.17 -7.00
CA ILE A 16 -5.60 -2.45 -7.97
C ILE A 16 -6.20 -3.82 -7.65
N CYS A 17 -7.52 -3.91 -7.75
CA CYS A 17 -8.25 -5.15 -7.50
C CYS A 17 -7.97 -6.17 -8.61
N ASP A 18 -7.37 -7.30 -8.25
CA ASP A 18 -7.07 -8.39 -9.20
C ASP A 18 -8.34 -9.03 -9.81
N THR A 19 -9.49 -8.91 -9.13
CA THR A 19 -10.75 -9.54 -9.56
C THR A 19 -11.52 -8.71 -10.59
N CYS A 20 -11.57 -7.38 -10.43
CA CYS A 20 -12.26 -6.52 -11.40
C CYS A 20 -11.30 -5.77 -12.34
N GLY A 21 -10.02 -5.65 -12.00
CA GLY A 21 -9.00 -4.95 -12.80
C GLY A 21 -9.12 -3.43 -12.82
N GLU A 22 -10.24 -2.87 -12.37
CA GLU A 22 -10.54 -1.44 -12.48
C GLU A 22 -10.57 -0.73 -11.12
N GLY A 23 -11.07 -1.39 -10.08
CA GLY A 23 -11.23 -0.79 -8.75
C GLY A 23 -9.96 -0.74 -7.92
N GLU A 24 -9.88 0.25 -7.02
CA GLU A 24 -8.81 0.36 -6.03
C GLU A 24 -9.22 -0.37 -4.74
N LEU A 25 -8.30 -1.14 -4.15
CA LEU A 25 -8.46 -1.74 -2.83
C LEU A 25 -8.06 -0.70 -1.77
N LEU A 26 -9.06 -0.12 -1.09
CA LEU A 26 -8.87 0.92 -0.07
C LEU A 26 -9.23 0.40 1.32
N PRO A 27 -8.64 0.94 2.41
CA PRO A 27 -9.02 0.54 3.76
C PRO A 27 -10.49 0.86 4.05
N ASN A 28 -11.23 -0.11 4.56
CA ASN A 28 -12.68 0.04 4.77
C ASN A 28 -13.07 0.54 6.18
N GLY A 29 -12.13 1.18 6.89
CA GLY A 29 -12.36 1.78 8.21
C GLY A 29 -12.42 0.81 9.39
N LYS A 30 -12.29 -0.50 9.17
CA LYS A 30 -12.26 -1.51 10.24
C LYS A 30 -10.87 -1.76 10.83
N ASN A 31 -9.86 -1.17 10.22
CA ASN A 31 -8.48 -1.35 10.64
C ASN A 31 -8.17 -0.49 11.86
N ASP A 32 -7.64 -1.11 12.90
CA ASP A 32 -7.01 -0.39 14.00
C ASP A 32 -5.61 0.05 13.58
N TRP A 33 -5.46 1.33 13.26
CA TRP A 33 -4.17 1.90 12.83
C TRP A 33 -3.19 2.18 13.96
N SER A 34 -3.63 2.05 15.21
CA SER A 34 -2.83 2.24 16.42
C SER A 34 -2.17 0.93 16.88
N ALA A 35 -2.76 -0.21 16.53
CA ALA A 35 -2.19 -1.50 16.80
C ALA A 35 -1.02 -1.81 15.85
N GLU A 36 0.00 -2.50 16.35
CA GLU A 36 1.03 -3.15 15.52
C GLU A 36 0.46 -4.33 14.70
N GLN A 37 -0.84 -4.63 14.83
CA GLN A 37 -1.45 -5.79 14.20
C GLN A 37 -1.63 -5.63 12.70
N LYS A 38 -0.95 -6.53 11.99
CA LYS A 38 -1.24 -6.94 10.62
C LYS A 38 -2.16 -8.17 10.67
N PRO A 39 -3.02 -8.40 9.67
CA PRO A 39 -3.17 -7.64 8.42
C PRO A 39 -4.32 -6.60 8.44
N PHE A 40 -4.24 -5.63 7.53
CA PHE A 40 -5.22 -4.56 7.29
C PHE A 40 -6.21 -4.93 6.18
N GLU A 41 -7.51 -4.94 6.49
CA GLU A 41 -8.60 -5.20 5.54
C GLU A 41 -8.76 -4.02 4.58
N HIS A 42 -8.70 -4.31 3.28
CA HIS A 42 -9.02 -3.38 2.21
C HIS A 42 -10.18 -3.94 1.39
N GLU A 43 -11.00 -3.05 0.86
CA GLU A 43 -12.18 -3.35 0.08
C GLU A 43 -12.11 -2.63 -1.27
N CYS A 44 -12.45 -3.35 -2.33
CA CYS A 44 -12.45 -2.82 -3.69
C CYS A 44 -13.61 -1.84 -3.84
N THR A 45 -13.33 -0.66 -4.39
CA THR A 45 -14.35 0.38 -4.63
C THR A 45 -15.43 -0.03 -5.63
N GLU A 46 -15.12 -0.94 -6.56
CA GLU A 46 -16.02 -1.31 -7.65
C GLU A 46 -16.79 -2.61 -7.37
N CYS A 47 -16.08 -3.68 -7.01
CA CYS A 47 -16.68 -5.01 -6.86
C CYS A 47 -16.87 -5.46 -5.40
N GLY A 48 -16.41 -4.67 -4.42
CA GLY A 48 -16.52 -4.99 -3.00
C GLY A 48 -15.66 -6.17 -2.52
N GLN A 49 -14.75 -6.68 -3.36
CA GLN A 49 -13.81 -7.72 -2.96
C GLN A 49 -12.94 -7.24 -1.80
N LYS A 50 -12.76 -8.09 -0.79
CA LYS A 50 -11.92 -7.80 0.37
C LYS A 50 -10.59 -8.52 0.28
N LYS A 51 -9.51 -7.83 0.62
CA LYS A 51 -8.16 -8.38 0.67
C LYS A 51 -7.42 -7.86 1.89
N MET A 52 -6.64 -8.73 2.50
CA MET A 52 -5.86 -8.44 3.70
C MET A 52 -4.42 -8.10 3.30
N PHE A 53 -3.92 -6.94 3.71
CA PHE A 53 -2.57 -6.47 3.41
C PHE A 53 -1.72 -6.35 4.67
N SER A 54 -0.43 -6.66 4.58
CA SER A 54 0.50 -6.57 5.72
C SER A 54 1.13 -5.18 5.88
N GLU A 55 0.75 -4.23 5.04
CA GLU A 55 1.35 -2.90 5.00
C GLU A 55 0.33 -1.81 5.27
N LYS A 56 0.75 -0.80 6.02
CA LYS A 56 -0.09 0.33 6.37
C LYS A 56 -0.30 1.21 5.14
N TYR A 57 -1.54 1.54 4.85
CA TYR A 57 -1.93 2.44 3.78
C TYR A 57 -1.98 3.90 4.28
N PRO A 58 -1.64 4.92 3.47
CA PRO A 58 -1.08 4.84 2.13
C PRO A 58 0.35 4.30 2.10
N LEU A 59 0.66 3.49 1.09
CA LEU A 59 1.98 2.90 0.94
C LEU A 59 2.87 3.80 0.09
N VAL A 60 4.01 4.21 0.63
CA VAL A 60 5.06 4.93 -0.11
C VAL A 60 6.26 4.03 -0.29
N ARG A 61 6.77 3.94 -1.51
CA ARG A 61 8.01 3.27 -1.87
C ARG A 61 9.02 4.29 -2.36
N TYR A 62 10.29 3.98 -2.17
CA TYR A 62 11.38 4.78 -2.72
C TYR A 62 11.98 4.03 -3.90
N LYS A 63 12.09 4.71 -5.04
CA LYS A 63 12.80 4.21 -6.22
C LYS A 63 14.08 5.01 -6.41
N ASN A 64 15.13 4.37 -6.91
CA ASN A 64 16.31 5.08 -7.35
C ASN A 64 15.94 5.97 -8.55
N VAL A 65 16.58 7.13 -8.66
CA VAL A 65 16.35 8.06 -9.79
C VAL A 65 17.01 7.55 -11.08
N ASP A 66 17.95 6.61 -10.97
CA ASP A 66 18.79 6.10 -12.06
C ASP A 66 18.30 4.78 -12.70
N GLU A 67 17.10 4.28 -12.39
CA GLU A 67 16.51 3.04 -12.98
C GLU A 67 15.15 3.26 -13.66
#